data_AF-A0A970WD22-F1
#
_entry.id   AF-A0A970WD22-F1
#
_cell.length_a   1.000
_cell.length_b   1.000
_cell.length_c   1.000
_cell.angle_alpha   90.00
_cell.angle_beta   90.00
_cell.angle_gamma   90.00
#
_symmetry.space_group_name_H-M   'P 1'
#
loop_
_entity.id
_entity.type
_entity.pdbx_description
1 polymer ?
#
loop_
_entity_poly.entity_id
_entity_poly.type
_entity_poly.pdbx_seq_one_letter_code
_entity_poly.pdbx_strand_id
1 'polypeptide(L)' 'MLISAGFDALAADMISHMWLEPESYKWMTERLVEAAEEQCGGRVVSVLEGGYQLDYLGQAVVHHLAAMAASR' A
#
# COMPACT_ATOMS: atom_id res chain seq x y z
N MET A 1 12.44 -5.40 4.49
CA MET A 1 11.02 -5.43 4.86
C MET A 1 10.25 -6.19 3.80
N LEU A 2 9.31 -7.04 4.22
CA LEU A 2 8.35 -7.71 3.33
C LEU A 2 6.95 -7.17 3.65
N ILE A 3 6.20 -6.75 2.64
CA ILE A 3 4.84 -6.23 2.76
C ILE A 3 3.89 -7.21 2.08
N SER A 4 2.93 -7.73 2.84
CA SER A 4 1.76 -8.45 2.33
C SER A 4 0.69 -7.38 2.07
N ALA A 5 0.57 -6.93 0.82
CA ALA A 5 -0.15 -5.73 0.43
C ALA A 5 -1.57 -6.06 -0.01
N GLY A 6 -2.49 -6.08 0.96
CA GLY A 6 -3.94 -6.13 0.73
C GLY A 6 -4.54 -4.73 0.57
N PHE A 7 -5.41 -4.58 -0.41
CA PHE A 7 -6.14 -3.35 -0.73
C PHE A 7 -7.64 -3.46 -0.44
N ASP A 8 -8.05 -4.46 0.33
CA ASP A 8 -9.45 -4.72 0.69
C ASP A 8 -9.97 -3.79 1.79
N ALA A 9 -9.12 -2.97 2.42
CA ALA A 9 -9.51 -1.94 3.39
C ALA A 9 -10.10 -0.66 2.76
N LEU A 10 -10.20 -0.61 1.42
CA LEU A 10 -10.80 0.50 0.70
C LEU A 10 -12.29 0.65 1.06
N ALA A 11 -12.77 1.89 1.21
CA ALA A 11 -14.18 2.18 1.49
C ALA A 11 -15.13 1.60 0.43
N ALA A 12 -14.66 1.46 -0.81
CA ALA A 12 -15.41 0.84 -1.89
C ALA A 12 -15.53 -0.69 -1.75
N ASP A 13 -14.62 -1.33 -1.02
CA ASP A 13 -14.56 -2.78 -0.83
C ASP A 13 -15.42 -3.21 0.37
N MET A 14 -16.52 -3.90 0.07
CA MET A 14 -17.56 -4.24 1.06
C MET A 14 -17.21 -5.40 1.98
N ILE A 15 -16.03 -6.02 1.82
CA ILE A 15 -15.64 -7.22 2.57
C ILE A 15 -14.97 -6.87 3.91
N SER A 16 -14.25 -5.75 3.99
CA SER A 16 -13.44 -5.40 5.18
C SER A 16 -14.14 -4.50 6.20
N HIS A 17 -15.21 -3.79 5.79
CA HIS A 17 -15.87 -2.74 6.57
C HIS A 17 -14.94 -1.63 7.07
N MET A 18 -13.87 -1.36 6.31
CA MET A 18 -12.97 -0.22 6.52
C MET A 18 -13.32 0.93 5.55
N TRP A 19 -12.69 2.09 5.76
CA TRP A 19 -13.06 3.34 5.08
C TRP A 19 -11.82 4.06 4.55
N LEU A 20 -10.83 3.31 4.05
CA LEU A 20 -9.64 3.93 3.45
C LEU A 20 -9.95 4.41 2.04
N GLU A 21 -9.38 5.54 1.68
CA GLU A 21 -9.34 6.04 0.30
C GLU A 21 -8.05 5.57 -0.39
N PRO A 22 -8.00 5.49 -1.73
CA PRO A 22 -6.79 5.10 -2.47
C PRO A 22 -5.51 5.85 -2.05
N GLU A 23 -5.61 7.15 -1.76
CA GLU A 23 -4.49 7.99 -1.32
C GLU A 23 -3.95 7.59 0.06
N SER A 24 -4.76 6.94 0.89
CA SER A 24 -4.34 6.49 2.23
C SER A 24 -3.19 5.47 2.13
N TYR A 25 -3.19 4.66 1.08
CA TYR A 25 -2.11 3.70 0.81
C TYR A 25 -0.78 4.40 0.52
N LYS A 26 -0.78 5.60 -0.07
CA LYS A 26 0.45 6.38 -0.25
C LYS A 26 1.10 6.66 1.10
N TRP A 27 0.34 7.25 2.03
CA TRP A 27 0.85 7.63 3.35
C TRP A 27 1.37 6.42 4.14
N MET A 28 0.62 5.32 4.15
CA MET A 28 1.03 4.08 4.82
C MET A 28 2.35 3.54 4.25
N THR A 29 2.49 3.57 2.93
CA THR A 29 3.67 3.08 2.24
C THR A 29 4.90 3.93 2.51
N GLU A 30 4.76 5.26 2.53
CA GLU A 30 5.84 6.17 2.93
C GLU A 30 6.37 5.85 4.33
N ARG A 31 5.49 5.59 5.31
CA ARG A 31 5.91 5.21 6.67
C ARG A 31 6.66 3.88 6.70
N LEU A 32 6.22 2.90 5.92
CA LEU A 32 6.87 1.58 5.83
C LEU A 32 8.24 1.68 5.15
N VAL A 33 8.36 2.49 4.11
CA VAL A 33 9.61 2.75 3.41
C VAL A 33 10.61 3.46 4.32
N GLU A 34 10.19 4.50 5.06
CA GLU A 34 11.05 5.16 6.07
C GLU A 34 11.52 4.18 7.14
N ALA A 35 10.61 3.35 7.67
CA ALA A 35 10.98 2.30 8.61
C ALA A 35 11.96 1.29 7.99
N ALA A 36 11.84 0.98 6.70
CA ALA A 36 12.74 0.08 6.00
C ALA A 36 14.14 0.67 5.81
N GLU A 37 14.27 1.98 5.59
CA GLU A 37 15.56 2.69 5.58
C GLU A 37 16.30 2.46 6.90
N GLU A 38 15.62 2.70 8.03
CA GLU A 38 16.23 2.60 9.36
C GLU A 38 16.55 1.15 9.77
N GLN A 39 15.70 0.19 9.41
CA GLN A 39 15.75 -1.17 9.98
C GLN A 39 16.37 -2.21 9.05
N CYS A 40 16.35 -1.96 7.74
CA CYS A 40 16.84 -2.92 6.76
C CYS A 40 17.49 -2.28 5.53
N GLY A 41 18.03 -1.07 5.67
CA GLY A 41 18.79 -0.37 4.64
C GLY A 41 18.00 -0.21 3.34
N GLY A 42 16.75 0.23 3.46
CA GLY A 42 15.87 0.58 2.33
C GLY A 42 15.30 -0.59 1.55
N ARG A 43 15.64 -1.83 1.90
CA ARG A 43 15.20 -3.01 1.14
C ARG A 43 13.73 -3.34 1.42
N VAL A 44 12.86 -3.08 0.46
CA VAL A 44 11.43 -3.42 0.52
C VAL A 44 11.07 -4.36 -0.62
N VAL A 45 10.30 -5.41 -0.31
CA VAL A 45 9.57 -6.22 -1.29
C VAL A 45 8.10 -6.19 -0.89
N SER A 46 7.23 -5.85 -1.84
CA SER A 46 5.78 -5.83 -1.65
C SER A 46 5.14 -6.88 -2.54
N VAL A 47 4.19 -7.63 -2.00
CA VAL A 47 3.46 -8.71 -2.68
C VAL A 47 1.97 -8.40 -2.62
N LEU A 48 1.31 -8.34 -3.78
CA LEU A 48 -0.13 -8.10 -3.87
C LEU A 48 -0.92 -9.28 -3.28
N GLU A 49 -1.90 -8.97 -2.42
CA GLU A 49 -2.78 -9.94 -1.75
C GLU A 49 -4.25 -9.67 -2.11
N GLY A 50 -5.07 -9.26 -1.14
CA GLY A 50 -6.48 -8.93 -1.32
C GLY A 50 -6.74 -7.56 -1.96
N GLY A 51 -8.01 -7.29 -2.24
CA GLY A 51 -8.48 -6.11 -2.96
C GLY A 51 -9.43 -6.52 -4.06
N TYR A 52 -10.72 -6.35 -3.83
CA TYR A 52 -11.76 -7.01 -4.61
C TYR A 52 -12.59 -6.03 -5.46
N GLN A 53 -12.40 -4.73 -5.23
CA GLN A 53 -12.91 -3.67 -6.10
C GLN A 53 -11.83 -3.18 -7.06
N LEU A 54 -11.82 -3.71 -8.28
CA LEU A 54 -10.72 -3.58 -9.22
C LEU A 54 -10.37 -2.12 -9.59
N ASP A 55 -11.37 -1.27 -9.77
CA ASP A 55 -11.15 0.15 -10.13
C ASP A 55 -10.46 0.93 -9.01
N TYR A 56 -10.83 0.66 -7.76
CA TYR A 56 -10.23 1.31 -6.59
C TYR A 56 -8.90 0.65 -6.20
N LEU A 57 -8.77 -0.67 -6.37
CA LEU A 57 -7.52 -1.40 -6.24
C LEU A 57 -6.46 -0.80 -7.17
N GLY A 58 -6.78 -0.59 -8.45
CA GLY A 58 -5.84 0.00 -9.41
C GLY A 58 -5.34 1.38 -8.97
N GLN A 59 -6.25 2.24 -8.49
CA GLN A 59 -5.89 3.56 -7.96
C GLN A 59 -4.98 3.44 -6.72
N ALA A 60 -5.32 2.58 -5.76
CA ALA A 60 -4.56 2.39 -4.54
C ALA A 60 -3.16 1.80 -4.81
N VAL A 61 -3.04 0.87 -5.76
CA VAL A 61 -1.76 0.30 -6.20
C VAL A 61 -0.87 1.38 -6.83
N VAL A 62 -1.43 2.29 -7.64
CA VAL A 62 -0.66 3.41 -8.21
C VAL A 62 -0.10 4.30 -7.10
N HIS A 63 -0.91 4.61 -6.07
CA HIS A 63 -0.45 5.37 -4.91
C HIS A 63 0.63 4.65 -4.09
N HIS A 64 0.48 3.34 -3.87
CA HIS A 64 1.49 2.49 -3.21
C HIS A 64 2.81 2.47 -3.97
N LEU A 65 2.78 2.20 -5.29
CA LEU A 65 3.98 2.15 -6.13
C LEU A 65 4.67 3.51 -6.25
N ALA A 66 3.90 4.60 -6.35
CA ALA A 66 4.46 5.95 -6.38
C ALA A 66 5.24 6.28 -5.09
N ALA A 67 4.72 5.88 -3.93
CA ALA A 67 5.42 6.02 -2.65
C ALA A 67 6.70 5.17 -2.59
N MET A 68 6.66 3.91 -3.07
CA MET A 68 7.84 3.05 -3.14
C MET A 68 8.93 3.59 -4.10
N ALA A 69 8.53 4.24 -5.19
CA ALA A 69 9.48 4.76 -6.19
C ALA A 69 10.14 6.09 -5.77
N ALA A 70 9.52 6.84 -4.86
CA ALA A 70 10.00 8.14 -4.40
C ALA A 70 11.19 8.04 -3.44
N SER A 71 11.37 6.90 -2.77
CA SER A 71 12.56 6.62 -1.96
C SER A 71 13.70 6.11 -2.84
N ARG A 72 14.71 6.97 -3.00
CA ARG A 72 16.03 6.61 -3.52
C ARG A 72 17.10 7.29 -2.69
#